data_AF-A0A8S3TEE0-F1
#
_entry.id   AF-A0A8S3TEE0-F1
#
_cell.length_a   1.000
_cell.length_b   1.000
_cell.length_c   1.000
_cell.angle_alpha   90.00
_cell.angle_beta   90.00
_cell.angle_gamma   90.00
#
_symmetry.space_group_name_H-M   'P 1'
#
loop_
_entity.id
_entity.type
_entity.pdbx_description
1 polymer ?
#
loop_
_entity_poly.entity_id
_entity_poly.type
_entity_poly.pdbx_seq_one_letter_code
_entity_poly.pdbx_strand_id
1 'polypeptide(L)'
;MFTHILSKLFEENVKRGSIAMSMCKTEYLLPSEGIYVFPKDATRRNLIEFLRVRKRSSDIICKDCPDDNVASEFCKECYIFMCLECTRAHRRSLASRNHAVLSVEQLQKQGPEIFKRRLKCNKQGHEGQHLSFYCAKRMRKDDMYLLYSM
;
A
#
# COMPACT_ATOMS: atom_id res chain seq x y z
N MET A 1 -1.96 1.19 11.92
CA MET A 1 -1.29 1.80 13.09
C MET A 1 0.06 2.45 12.74
N PHE A 2 0.92 1.88 11.87
CA PHE A 2 2.24 2.48 11.57
C PHE A 2 2.34 3.38 10.32
N THR A 3 1.41 3.32 9.37
CA THR A 3 1.26 4.40 8.35
C THR A 3 0.90 5.72 9.03
N HIS A 4 0.11 5.64 10.11
CA HIS A 4 -0.19 6.75 11.01
C HIS A 4 1.02 7.22 11.82
N ILE A 5 1.99 6.36 12.16
CA ILE A 5 3.13 6.79 12.98
C ILE A 5 4.17 7.53 12.13
N LEU A 6 4.40 7.12 10.88
CA LEU A 6 5.23 7.93 9.98
C LEU A 6 4.48 9.19 9.52
N SER A 7 3.16 9.16 9.27
CA SER A 7 2.43 10.40 8.97
C SER A 7 2.46 11.34 10.17
N LYS A 8 2.22 10.84 11.40
CA LYS A 8 2.20 11.64 12.63
C LYS A 8 3.58 12.16 13.03
N LEU A 9 4.64 11.35 12.95
CA LEU A 9 6.02 11.82 13.15
C LEU A 9 6.42 12.83 12.05
N PHE A 10 5.96 12.66 10.82
CA PHE A 10 6.20 13.64 9.77
C PHE A 10 5.39 14.92 10.01
N GLU A 11 4.12 14.84 10.40
CA GLU A 11 3.24 15.96 10.76
C GLU A 11 3.79 16.75 11.97
N GLU A 12 4.34 16.06 12.98
CA GLU A 12 5.01 16.68 14.14
C GLU A 12 6.34 17.36 13.76
N ASN A 13 7.01 16.91 12.69
CA ASN A 13 8.23 17.53 12.15
C ASN A 13 7.94 18.54 11.02
N VAL A 14 6.68 18.69 10.62
CA VAL A 14 6.24 19.71 9.65
C VAL A 14 6.08 21.03 10.41
N LYS A 15 6.94 22.01 10.08
CA LYS A 15 6.89 23.36 10.64
C LYS A 15 6.77 24.35 9.49
N ARG A 16 5.71 25.16 9.47
CA ARG A 16 5.55 26.31 8.54
C ARG A 16 6.06 26.04 7.10
N GLY A 17 5.60 24.95 6.49
CA GLY A 17 5.97 24.63 5.10
C GLY A 17 7.35 24.03 4.90
N SER A 18 8.04 23.60 5.96
CA SER A 18 9.27 22.78 5.88
C SER A 18 9.14 21.51 6.73
N ILE A 19 9.98 20.52 6.44
CA ILE A 19 10.14 19.31 7.23
C ILE A 19 11.59 19.12 7.64
N ALA A 20 11.81 18.90 8.94
CA ALA A 20 13.13 18.62 9.49
C ALA A 20 13.37 17.10 9.56
N MET A 21 14.51 16.64 9.06
CA MET A 21 14.87 15.22 9.16
C MET A 21 15.26 14.84 10.58
N SER A 22 14.69 13.75 11.09
CA SER A 22 14.90 13.32 12.48
C SER A 22 16.36 13.00 12.80
N MET A 23 17.10 12.43 11.84
CA MET A 23 18.49 11.97 12.00
C MET A 23 19.53 13.09 11.89
N CYS A 24 19.45 13.92 10.85
CA CYS A 24 20.46 14.93 10.54
C CYS A 24 20.01 16.37 10.75
N LYS A 25 18.75 16.58 11.16
CA LYS A 25 18.11 17.89 11.37
C LYS A 25 18.05 18.82 10.15
N THR A 26 18.45 18.34 8.97
CA THR A 26 18.32 19.07 7.72
C THR A 26 16.86 19.38 7.41
N GLU A 27 16.58 20.63 7.07
CA GLU A 27 15.24 21.08 6.69
C GLU A 27 15.03 21.05 5.18
N TYR A 28 13.85 20.61 4.77
CA TYR A 28 13.42 20.58 3.38
C TYR A 28 12.12 21.35 3.23
N LEU A 29 12.03 22.22 2.22
CA LEU A 29 10.77 22.90 1.90
C LEU A 29 9.74 21.88 1.40
N LEU A 30 8.51 22.02 1.88
CA LEU A 30 7.37 21.25 1.43
C LEU A 30 6.84 21.84 0.13
N PRO A 31 6.55 21.01 -0.87
CA PRO A 31 5.79 21.44 -2.04
C PRO A 31 4.39 21.91 -1.65
N SER A 32 3.76 22.71 -2.51
CA SER A 32 2.39 23.21 -2.32
C SER A 32 1.36 22.10 -2.08
N GLU A 33 1.60 20.92 -2.63
CA GLU A 33 0.76 19.72 -2.53
C GLU A 33 1.03 18.92 -1.24
N GLY A 34 1.89 19.46 -0.36
CA GLY A 34 2.17 18.93 0.96
C GLY A 34 2.98 17.64 0.97
N ILE A 35 2.91 16.91 2.08
CA ILE A 35 3.72 15.71 2.33
C ILE A 35 3.37 14.51 1.42
N TYR A 36 2.26 14.56 0.70
CA TYR A 36 1.78 13.47 -0.14
C TYR A 36 2.62 13.26 -1.41
N VAL A 37 3.43 14.25 -1.77
CA VAL A 37 4.39 14.19 -2.89
C VAL A 37 5.60 13.31 -2.61
N PHE A 38 5.89 13.03 -1.33
CA PHE A 38 7.05 12.22 -0.99
C PHE A 38 6.83 10.76 -1.41
N PRO A 39 7.87 10.09 -1.94
CA PRO A 39 7.80 8.69 -2.28
C PRO A 39 7.37 7.85 -1.07
N LYS A 40 6.34 7.02 -1.25
CA LYS A 40 5.92 6.07 -0.21
C LYS A 40 6.86 4.87 -0.23
N ASP A 41 7.52 4.59 0.89
CA ASP A 41 8.33 3.39 1.06
C ASP A 41 7.41 2.14 1.02
N ALA A 42 7.35 1.48 -0.14
CA ALA A 42 6.58 0.25 -0.31
C ALA A 42 7.26 -0.93 0.39
N THR A 43 8.58 -1.00 0.42
CA THR A 43 9.35 -2.08 1.06
C THR A 43 9.07 -2.13 2.55
N ARG A 44 9.15 -0.98 3.24
CA ARG A 44 8.84 -0.89 4.66
C ARG A 44 7.39 -1.24 4.97
N ARG A 45 6.44 -0.81 4.12
CA ARG A 45 5.02 -1.19 4.30
C ARG A 45 4.81 -2.70 4.18
N ASN A 46 5.41 -3.34 3.18
CA ASN A 46 5.30 -4.79 3.00
C ASN A 46 5.91 -5.54 4.19
N LEU A 47 7.06 -5.07 4.69
CA LEU A 47 7.72 -5.65 5.86
C LEU A 47 6.86 -5.55 7.12
N ILE A 48 6.16 -4.44 7.33
CA ILE A 48 5.26 -4.25 8.47
C ILE A 48 4.11 -5.27 8.44
N GLU A 49 3.46 -5.45 7.29
CA GLU A 49 2.38 -6.43 7.16
C GLU A 49 2.87 -7.86 7.39
N PHE A 50 4.02 -8.21 6.82
CA PHE A 50 4.68 -9.49 7.06
C PHE A 50 4.96 -9.73 8.55
N LEU A 51 5.54 -8.76 9.24
CA LEU A 51 5.82 -8.85 10.68
C LEU A 51 4.54 -8.95 11.51
N ARG A 52 3.47 -8.26 11.09
CA ARG A 52 2.16 -8.32 11.74
C ARG A 52 1.59 -9.74 11.68
N VAL A 53 1.60 -10.35 10.50
CA VAL A 53 1.15 -11.74 10.31
C VAL A 53 1.99 -12.72 11.13
N ARG A 54 3.32 -12.53 11.18
CA ARG A 54 4.21 -13.41 11.95
C ARG A 54 4.04 -13.33 13.46
N LYS A 55 3.79 -12.14 14.01
CA LYS A 55 3.84 -11.91 15.47
C LYS A 55 2.47 -11.85 16.15
N ARG A 56 1.43 -11.44 15.43
CA ARG A 56 0.11 -11.09 15.99
C ARG A 56 -1.02 -11.40 15.02
N SER A 57 -1.11 -12.64 14.55
CA SER A 57 -2.13 -13.06 13.60
C SER A 57 -3.56 -12.94 14.16
N SER A 58 -3.75 -13.14 15.46
CA SER A 58 -5.03 -12.97 16.16
C SER A 58 -5.57 -11.53 16.13
N ASP A 59 -4.70 -10.55 15.90
CA ASP A 59 -5.01 -9.12 15.99
C ASP A 59 -5.19 -8.49 14.60
N ILE A 60 -5.29 -9.33 13.56
CA ILE A 60 -5.54 -8.86 12.20
C ILE A 60 -7.04 -8.72 12.04
N ILE A 61 -7.47 -7.48 11.83
CA ILE A 61 -8.87 -7.12 11.67
C ILE A 61 -9.22 -7.05 10.19
N CYS A 62 -10.42 -7.52 9.87
CA CYS A 62 -11.04 -7.39 8.56
C CYS A 62 -11.05 -5.92 8.12
N LYS A 63 -10.77 -5.68 6.84
CA LYS A 63 -10.79 -4.34 6.25
C LYS A 63 -11.94 -4.10 5.27
N ASP A 64 -12.83 -5.07 5.18
CA ASP A 64 -13.95 -5.08 4.23
C ASP A 64 -15.33 -5.06 4.92
N CYS A 65 -15.36 -5.02 6.25
CA CYS A 65 -16.59 -4.84 7.04
C CYS A 65 -16.39 -3.79 8.15
N PRO A 66 -17.47 -3.15 8.63
CA PRO A 66 -17.40 -2.18 9.72
C PRO A 66 -17.28 -2.83 11.12
N ASP A 67 -17.51 -4.14 11.24
CA ASP A 67 -17.71 -4.81 12.54
C ASP A 67 -16.41 -5.21 13.27
N ASP A 68 -15.25 -4.73 12.81
CA ASP A 68 -13.92 -5.09 13.35
C ASP A 68 -13.71 -6.60 13.58
N ASN A 69 -14.36 -7.44 12.76
CA ASN A 69 -14.21 -8.89 12.81
C ASN A 69 -12.74 -9.31 12.60
N VAL A 70 -12.31 -10.37 13.29
CA VAL A 70 -10.97 -10.96 13.06
C VAL A 70 -10.90 -11.50 11.63
N ALA A 71 -9.83 -11.15 10.92
CA ALA A 71 -9.56 -11.64 9.59
C ALA A 71 -8.98 -13.05 9.64
N SER A 72 -9.54 -13.93 8.83
CA SER A 72 -9.07 -15.31 8.65
C SER A 72 -8.33 -15.49 7.33
N GLU A 73 -8.52 -14.57 6.39
CA GLU A 73 -8.15 -14.72 4.98
C GLU A 73 -7.54 -13.43 4.43
N PHE A 74 -6.74 -13.56 3.38
CA PHE A 74 -6.09 -12.46 2.69
C PHE A 74 -6.16 -12.65 1.18
N CYS A 75 -6.66 -11.64 0.47
CA CYS A 75 -6.62 -11.61 -1.00
C CYS A 75 -5.38 -10.89 -1.50
N LYS A 76 -4.59 -11.55 -2.34
CA LYS A 76 -3.29 -11.04 -2.81
C LYS A 76 -3.42 -9.90 -3.82
N GLU A 77 -4.43 -9.96 -4.67
CA GLU A 77 -4.72 -9.00 -5.75
C GLU A 77 -5.34 -7.71 -5.19
N CYS A 78 -6.29 -7.85 -4.27
CA CYS A 78 -6.90 -6.72 -3.57
C CYS A 78 -6.01 -6.17 -2.45
N TYR A 79 -5.06 -6.99 -1.97
CA TYR A 79 -4.19 -6.67 -0.85
C TYR A 79 -5.01 -6.32 0.40
N ILE A 80 -5.96 -7.19 0.76
CA ILE A 80 -6.93 -6.95 1.83
C ILE A 80 -7.11 -8.18 2.71
N PHE A 81 -7.15 -7.96 4.02
CA PHE A 81 -7.50 -8.96 5.02
C PHE A 81 -9.00 -8.98 5.25
N MET A 82 -9.60 -10.16 5.28
CA MET A 82 -11.05 -10.36 5.32
C MET A 82 -11.43 -11.38 6.38
N CYS A 83 -12.54 -11.15 7.07
CA CYS A 83 -13.21 -12.19 7.85
C CYS A 83 -13.86 -13.22 6.91
N LEU A 84 -14.40 -14.29 7.48
CA LEU A 84 -15.01 -15.37 6.71
C LEU A 84 -16.16 -14.90 5.82
N GLU A 85 -17.04 -14.04 6.34
CA GLU A 85 -18.21 -13.53 5.59
C GLU A 85 -17.81 -12.64 4.42
N CYS A 86 -16.85 -11.71 4.64
CA CYS A 86 -16.32 -10.89 3.57
C CYS A 86 -15.62 -11.74 2.51
N THR A 87 -14.90 -12.79 2.92
CA THR A 87 -14.26 -13.72 1.99
C THR A 87 -15.29 -14.48 1.14
N ARG A 88 -16.41 -14.90 1.73
CA ARG A 88 -17.52 -15.55 1.00
C ARG A 88 -18.16 -14.61 -0.02
N ALA A 89 -18.40 -13.35 0.35
CA ALA A 89 -18.88 -12.34 -0.59
C ALA A 89 -17.87 -12.11 -1.72
N HIS A 90 -16.60 -11.95 -1.37
CA HIS A 90 -15.50 -11.75 -2.30
C HIS A 90 -15.37 -12.88 -3.32
N ARG A 91 -15.45 -14.15 -2.88
CA ARG A 91 -15.38 -15.31 -3.79
C ARG A 91 -16.61 -15.47 -4.70
N ARG A 92 -17.77 -14.88 -4.35
CA ARG A 92 -18.98 -14.92 -5.19
C ARG A 92 -19.01 -13.79 -6.23
N SER A 93 -18.33 -12.68 -5.95
CA SER A 93 -18.31 -11.52 -6.84
C SER A 93 -17.63 -11.85 -8.18
N LEU A 94 -18.26 -11.45 -9.29
CA LEU A 94 -17.67 -11.61 -10.63
C LEU A 94 -16.30 -10.93 -10.74
N ALA A 95 -16.13 -9.81 -10.04
CA ALA A 95 -14.91 -9.01 -10.07
C ALA A 95 -13.72 -9.65 -9.34
N SER A 96 -13.96 -10.57 -8.41
CA SER A 96 -12.90 -11.09 -7.53
C SER A 96 -12.94 -12.59 -7.26
N ARG A 97 -13.90 -13.34 -7.84
CA ARG A 97 -14.00 -14.81 -7.71
C ARG A 97 -12.75 -15.58 -8.13
N ASN A 98 -11.93 -15.00 -9.01
CA ASN A 98 -10.69 -15.62 -9.52
C ASN A 98 -9.43 -15.15 -8.78
N HIS A 99 -9.56 -14.31 -7.75
CA HIS A 99 -8.41 -13.82 -6.99
C HIS A 99 -7.82 -14.92 -6.09
N ALA A 100 -6.50 -14.92 -5.94
CA ALA A 100 -5.81 -15.80 -4.99
C ALA A 100 -6.08 -15.32 -3.56
N VAL A 101 -6.78 -16.17 -2.80
CA VAL A 101 -7.06 -15.96 -1.37
C VAL A 101 -6.29 -17.00 -0.56
N LEU A 102 -5.54 -16.54 0.43
CA LEU A 102 -4.76 -17.36 1.36
C LEU A 102 -5.26 -17.17 2.78
N SER A 103 -5.32 -18.25 3.54
CA SER A 103 -5.59 -18.16 4.97
C SER A 103 -4.44 -17.47 5.69
N VAL A 104 -4.74 -16.82 6.82
CA VAL A 104 -3.71 -16.20 7.67
C VAL A 104 -2.69 -17.24 8.16
N GLU A 105 -3.13 -18.48 8.46
CA GLU A 105 -2.23 -19.58 8.84
C GLU A 105 -1.25 -19.94 7.71
N GLN A 106 -1.73 -20.01 6.46
CA GLN A 106 -0.84 -20.22 5.32
C GLN A 106 0.14 -19.07 5.15
N LEU A 107 -0.31 -17.82 5.32
CA LEU A 107 0.54 -16.64 5.22
C LEU A 107 1.68 -16.62 6.25
N GLN A 108 1.45 -17.13 7.47
CA GLN A 108 2.50 -17.21 8.50
C GLN A 108 3.70 -18.05 8.06
N LYS A 109 3.45 -19.05 7.21
CA LYS A 109 4.48 -19.95 6.66
C LYS A 109 5.17 -19.36 5.43
N GLN A 110 4.68 -18.24 4.88
CA GLN A 110 5.25 -17.58 3.71
C GLN A 110 6.39 -16.61 4.07
N GLY A 111 7.22 -16.29 3.08
CA GLY A 111 8.20 -15.21 3.14
C GLY A 111 7.59 -13.83 2.87
N PRO A 112 8.36 -12.74 3.05
CA PRO A 112 7.88 -11.37 2.87
C PRO A 112 7.44 -11.06 1.43
N GLU A 113 7.91 -11.83 0.44
CA GLU A 113 7.55 -11.66 -0.97
C GLU A 113 6.05 -11.78 -1.24
N ILE A 114 5.30 -12.52 -0.43
CA ILE A 114 3.85 -12.62 -0.58
C ILE A 114 3.15 -11.26 -0.35
N PHE A 115 3.77 -10.38 0.44
CA PHE A 115 3.31 -9.03 0.74
C PHE A 115 3.80 -7.99 -0.28
N LYS A 116 4.48 -8.40 -1.35
CA LYS A 116 4.93 -7.47 -2.39
C LYS A 116 3.76 -6.95 -3.21
N ARG A 117 3.27 -5.76 -2.84
CA ARG A 117 2.18 -5.10 -3.57
C ARG A 117 2.66 -4.62 -4.94
N ARG A 118 1.96 -5.01 -6.01
CA ARG A 118 2.14 -4.40 -7.33
C ARG A 118 1.63 -2.96 -7.28
N LEU A 119 2.52 -2.02 -7.58
CA LEU A 119 2.16 -0.61 -7.63
C LEU A 119 1.19 -0.36 -8.78
N LYS A 120 0.22 0.51 -8.54
CA LYS A 120 -0.77 0.94 -9.52
C LYS A 120 -0.50 2.39 -9.92
N CYS A 121 -0.78 2.74 -11.16
CA CYS A 121 -0.70 4.12 -11.63
C CYS A 121 -1.79 4.96 -10.95
N ASN A 122 -1.46 6.21 -10.64
CA ASN A 122 -2.37 7.20 -10.03
C ASN A 122 -2.68 8.36 -10.98
N LYS A 123 -2.33 8.23 -12.27
CA LYS A 123 -2.61 9.22 -13.30
C LYS A 123 -4.02 9.00 -13.83
N GLN A 124 -4.68 10.12 -14.16
CA GLN A 124 -6.03 10.10 -14.69
C GLN A 124 -6.10 9.27 -15.97
N GLY A 125 -7.06 8.35 -16.04
CA GLY A 125 -7.23 7.40 -17.13
C GLY A 125 -6.46 6.09 -16.96
N HIS A 126 -5.51 6.01 -16.02
CA HIS A 126 -4.70 4.81 -15.74
C HIS A 126 -4.94 4.25 -14.33
N GLU A 127 -5.94 4.75 -13.62
CA GLU A 127 -6.25 4.29 -12.27
C GLU A 127 -6.51 2.79 -12.26
N GLY A 128 -5.86 2.09 -11.34
CA GLY A 128 -6.02 0.64 -11.23
C GLY A 128 -5.00 -0.17 -12.04
N GLN A 129 -4.40 0.40 -13.09
CA GLN A 129 -3.42 -0.28 -13.94
C GLN A 129 -2.08 -0.48 -13.22
N HIS A 130 -1.46 -1.64 -13.39
CA HIS A 130 -0.16 -1.94 -12.78
C HIS A 130 1.00 -1.24 -13.49
N LEU A 131 1.94 -0.68 -12.72
CA LEU A 131 3.18 -0.17 -13.26
C LEU A 131 4.01 -1.33 -13.82
N SER A 132 4.20 -1.36 -15.14
CA SER A 132 4.89 -2.44 -15.87
C SER A 132 6.13 -1.98 -16.63
N PHE A 133 6.27 -0.66 -16.82
CA PHE A 133 7.34 -0.05 -17.59
C PHE A 133 8.15 0.91 -16.72
N TYR A 134 9.41 1.11 -17.08
CA TYR A 134 10.26 2.16 -16.51
C TYR A 134 10.60 3.18 -17.59
N CYS A 135 10.69 4.46 -17.21
CA CYS A 135 11.14 5.49 -18.13
C CYS A 135 12.67 5.48 -18.17
N ALA A 136 13.26 5.17 -19.33
CA ALA A 136 14.72 5.09 -19.50
C ALA A 136 15.41 6.46 -19.61
N LYS A 137 14.66 7.55 -19.80
CA LYS A 137 15.16 8.94 -19.84
C LYS A 137 14.38 9.77 -18.82
N ARG A 138 15.02 10.75 -18.16
CA ARG A 138 14.30 11.73 -17.32
C ARG A 138 13.44 12.61 -18.22
N MET A 139 12.20 12.19 -18.46
CA MET A 139 11.16 12.96 -19.13
C MET A 139 10.65 14.01 -18.14
N ARG A 140 10.42 15.26 -18.59
CA ARG A 140 9.77 16.27 -17.72
C ARG A 140 8.35 15.79 -17.43
N LYS A 141 7.72 16.30 -16.36
CA LYS A 141 6.34 15.93 -15.97
C LYS A 141 5.33 16.04 -17.12
N ASP A 142 5.64 16.83 -18.14
CA ASP A 142 4.80 17.16 -19.28
C ASP A 142 4.95 16.20 -20.48
N ASP A 143 6.01 15.38 -20.53
CA ASP A 143 6.33 14.53 -21.70
C ASP A 143 5.69 13.12 -21.62
N MET A 144 4.88 12.84 -20.59
CA MET A 144 4.29 11.52 -20.34
C MET A 144 3.21 11.12 -21.38
N TYR A 145 2.75 12.05 -22.22
CA TYR A 145 1.68 11.83 -23.19
C TYR A 145 2.11 11.17 -24.51
N LEU A 146 3.41 10.91 -24.72
CA LEU A 146 3.92 10.44 -26.02
C LEU A 146 4.28 8.94 -26.09
N LEU A 147 3.81 8.10 -25.16
CA LEU A 147 4.03 6.64 -25.23
C LEU A 147 2.74 5.81 -25.41
N TYR A 148 1.69 6.41 -25.97
CA TYR A 148 0.53 5.68 -26.50
C TYR A 148 0.32 5.98 -27.98
N SER A 149 1.24 5.48 -28.80
CA SER A 149 0.98 5.19 -30.21
C SER A 149 2.13 4.37 -30.76
N MET A 150 2.04 3.06 -30.56
CA MET A 150 2.51 1.99 -31.44
C MET A 150 1.88 0.66 -31.01
#